data_AF-A0A8X7SD99-F1
#
_entry.id   AF-A0A8X7SD99-F1
#
_cell.length_a   1.000
_cell.length_b   1.000
_cell.length_c   1.000
_cell.angle_alpha   90.00
_cell.angle_beta   90.00
_cell.angle_gamma   90.00
#
_symmetry.space_group_name_H-M   'P 1'
#
loop_
_entity.id
_entity.type
_entity.pdbx_description
1 polymer ?
#
loop_
_entity_poly.entity_id
_entity_poly.type
_entity_poly.pdbx_seq_one_letter_code
_entity_poly.pdbx_strand_id
1 'polypeptide(L)'
;MSRFVYPLVNILSVSIHIYERLMQELQLLEHLRILTASVEEAMTLRSIQEGDRLARSMRSLCLSNMSASAVVLNTLSLGGLERLTIWNSKISEIKIECESKEILPCPSYPGFKQLSAVHVVRLEGPRDLTWLMFSQALKVLSVSDSSSIEEILNREKGMSISNAHPNIVVVPFEKLELLRASDLNELKSIYWGCPKLPEAATESFRHVERVESA
;
A
#
# COMPACT_ATOMS: atom_id res chain seq x y z
N MET A 1 1.58 42.54 18.76
CA MET A 1 1.25 41.41 19.66
C MET A 1 0.63 40.31 18.82
N SER A 2 1.32 39.17 18.70
CA SER A 2 0.77 37.82 18.55
C SER A 2 1.95 36.88 18.33
N ARG A 3 2.37 36.24 19.42
CA ARG A 3 3.38 35.17 19.41
C ARG A 3 2.66 33.89 18.99
N PHE A 4 2.97 33.37 17.81
CA PHE A 4 2.65 31.98 17.49
C PHE A 4 3.65 31.10 18.25
N VAL A 5 3.18 30.57 19.38
CA VAL A 5 3.85 29.50 20.09
C VAL A 5 3.56 28.22 19.31
N TYR A 6 4.55 27.71 18.59
CA TYR A 6 4.51 26.33 18.09
C TYR A 6 4.62 25.41 19.32
N PRO A 7 3.64 24.54 19.62
CA PRO A 7 3.92 23.43 20.50
C PRO A 7 4.89 22.52 19.74
N LEU A 8 6.09 22.40 20.29
CA LEU A 8 7.06 21.34 19.99
C LEU A 8 6.42 19.99 20.28
N VAL A 9 5.54 19.52 19.40
CA VAL A 9 5.31 18.09 19.25
C VAL A 9 6.49 17.63 18.42
N ASN A 10 7.44 16.99 19.08
CA ASN A 10 8.49 16.18 18.46
C ASN A 10 7.82 15.19 17.50
N ILE A 11 7.57 15.63 16.27
CA ILE A 11 7.32 14.76 15.13
C ILE A 11 8.70 14.18 14.85
N LEU A 12 8.97 13.06 15.49
CA LEU A 12 9.97 12.09 15.07
C LEU A 12 9.56 11.60 13.68
N SER A 13 9.71 12.47 12.67
CA SER A 13 10.05 12.05 11.32
C SER A 13 11.49 11.55 11.40
N VAL A 14 11.65 10.43 12.12
CA VAL A 14 12.84 9.64 11.95
C VAL A 14 12.62 9.03 10.58
N SER A 15 13.34 9.54 9.59
CA SER A 15 13.66 8.78 8.40
C SER A 15 14.53 7.63 8.89
N ILE A 16 13.89 6.60 9.47
CA ILE A 16 14.56 5.50 10.18
C ILE A 16 15.35 4.74 9.13
N HIS A 17 16.66 4.97 9.09
CA HIS A 17 17.60 3.97 8.60
C HIS A 17 17.64 2.91 9.70
N ILE A 18 16.94 1.81 9.48
CA ILE A 18 16.57 0.82 10.51
C ILE A 18 17.80 0.00 10.88
N TYR A 19 18.56 0.45 11.89
CA TYR A 19 19.50 -0.39 12.61
C TYR A 19 18.74 -1.15 13.72
N GLU A 20 19.07 -2.43 13.94
CA GLU A 20 18.43 -3.33 14.93
C GLU A 20 18.24 -2.71 16.33
N ARG A 21 19.15 -1.83 16.74
CA ARG A 21 19.11 -1.16 18.04
C ARG A 21 17.94 -0.18 18.18
N LEU A 22 17.58 0.54 17.12
CA LEU A 22 16.43 1.44 17.09
C LEU A 22 15.10 0.68 17.18
N MET A 23 15.04 -0.55 16.67
CA MET A 23 13.86 -1.41 16.78
C MET A 23 13.59 -1.81 18.24
N GLN A 24 14.63 -2.10 19.01
CA GLN A 24 14.50 -2.41 20.44
C GLN A 24 14.06 -1.18 21.24
N GLU A 25 14.58 0.01 20.93
CA GLU A 25 14.23 1.25 21.61
C GLU A 25 12.81 1.73 21.29
N LEU A 26 12.37 1.62 20.04
CA LEU A 26 11.00 1.99 19.64
C LEU A 26 9.94 1.06 20.26
N GLN A 27 10.27 -0.21 20.53
CA GLN A 27 9.38 -1.11 21.26
C GLN A 27 9.13 -0.66 22.71
N LEU A 28 10.04 0.10 23.34
CA LEU A 28 9.92 0.50 24.74
C LEU A 28 9.04 1.76 24.95
N LEU A 29 8.63 2.45 23.89
CA LEU A 29 7.83 3.67 23.98
C LEU A 29 6.33 3.34 24.16
N GLU A 30 5.79 3.57 25.36
CA GLU A 30 4.40 3.25 25.75
C GLU A 30 3.32 4.11 25.05
N HIS A 31 3.70 5.19 24.35
CA HIS A 31 2.75 6.19 23.80
C HIS A 31 2.87 6.42 22.28
N LEU A 32 3.53 5.52 21.55
CA LEU A 32 3.71 5.68 20.11
C LEU A 32 2.36 5.55 19.37
N ARG A 33 1.75 6.68 18.99
CA ARG A 33 0.36 6.71 18.50
C ARG A 33 0.22 6.57 16.98
N ILE A 34 1.26 6.90 16.21
CA ILE A 34 1.29 6.79 14.75
C ILE A 34 2.74 6.49 14.33
N LEU A 35 3.00 5.26 13.87
CA LEU A 35 4.29 4.93 13.27
C LEU A 35 4.20 5.01 11.75
N THR A 36 5.11 5.80 11.17
CA THR A 36 5.42 5.80 9.73
C THR A 36 6.79 5.20 9.56
N ALA A 37 6.93 4.16 8.73
CA ALA A 37 8.22 3.54 8.44
C ALA A 37 8.52 3.60 6.95
N SER A 38 9.78 3.83 6.60
CA SER A 38 10.32 3.61 5.26
C SER A 38 11.29 2.44 5.32
N VAL A 39 11.15 1.49 4.40
CA VAL A 39 11.91 0.24 4.41
C VAL A 39 12.47 0.01 3.01
N GLU A 40 13.78 -0.22 2.93
CA GLU A 40 14.49 -0.46 1.67
C GLU A 40 14.80 -1.95 1.44
N GLU A 41 14.84 -2.75 2.51
CA GLU A 41 15.16 -4.18 2.44
C GLU A 41 13.99 -5.06 2.86
N ALA A 42 13.72 -6.11 2.07
CA ALA A 42 12.66 -7.07 2.37
C ALA A 42 12.90 -7.83 3.70
N MET A 43 14.17 -8.03 4.07
CA MET A 43 14.54 -8.66 5.34
C MET A 43 14.14 -7.79 6.53
N THR A 44 14.40 -6.49 6.46
CA THR A 44 13.96 -5.53 7.48
C THR A 44 12.43 -5.48 7.61
N LEU A 45 11.72 -5.50 6.48
CA LEU A 45 10.25 -5.56 6.49
C LEU A 45 9.75 -6.82 7.18
N ARG A 46 10.41 -7.97 6.97
CA ARG A 46 10.09 -9.22 7.67
C ARG A 46 10.29 -9.07 9.17
N SER A 47 11.46 -8.57 9.60
CA SER A 47 11.76 -8.37 11.03
C SER A 47 10.80 -7.39 11.71
N ILE A 48 10.33 -6.35 11.01
CA ILE A 48 9.29 -5.46 11.52
C ILE A 48 7.99 -6.22 11.78
N GLN A 49 7.55 -7.04 10.82
CA GLN A 49 6.28 -7.78 10.89
C GLN A 49 6.30 -8.89 11.95
N GLU A 50 7.47 -9.42 12.29
CA GLU A 50 7.69 -10.33 13.41
C GLU A 50 7.63 -9.59 14.77
N GLY A 51 7.90 -8.28 14.78
CA GLY A 51 7.82 -7.42 15.96
C GLY A 51 6.39 -6.97 16.28
N ASP A 52 5.67 -7.77 17.07
CA ASP A 52 4.22 -7.63 17.33
C ASP A 52 3.76 -6.20 17.71
N ARG A 53 4.43 -5.52 18.66
CA ARG A 53 4.02 -4.16 19.07
C ARG A 53 4.30 -3.06 18.03
N LEU A 54 5.42 -3.18 17.31
CA LEU A 54 5.85 -2.20 16.32
C LEU A 54 4.99 -2.29 15.06
N ALA A 55 4.78 -3.51 14.54
CA ALA A 55 3.95 -3.72 13.37
C ALA A 55 2.51 -3.26 13.59
N ARG A 56 1.91 -3.59 14.75
CA ARG A 56 0.52 -3.25 15.05
C ARG A 56 0.25 -1.76 15.22
N SER A 57 1.26 -0.98 15.61
CA SER A 57 1.16 0.48 15.73
C SER A 57 1.47 1.21 14.41
N MET A 58 1.90 0.48 13.38
CA MET A 58 2.19 1.03 12.06
C MET A 58 0.92 1.46 11.36
N ARG A 59 0.85 2.76 11.05
CA ARG A 59 -0.26 3.38 10.31
C ARG A 59 0.12 3.70 8.87
N SER A 60 1.40 3.93 8.62
CA SER A 60 1.92 4.21 7.27
C SER A 60 3.20 3.43 7.02
N LEU A 61 3.27 2.74 5.90
CA LEU A 61 4.45 1.99 5.46
C LEU A 61 4.87 2.50 4.07
N CYS A 62 6.15 2.75 3.90
CA CYS A 62 6.76 3.08 2.62
C CYS A 62 7.79 2.00 2.28
N LEU A 63 7.63 1.35 1.12
CA LEU A 63 8.64 0.48 0.52
C LEU A 63 9.39 1.34 -0.49
N SER A 64 10.62 1.76 -0.15
CA SER A 64 11.38 2.74 -0.93
C SER A 64 12.66 2.13 -1.44
N ASN A 65 12.98 2.30 -2.73
CA ASN A 65 14.23 1.79 -3.33
C ASN A 65 14.43 0.28 -3.14
N MET A 66 13.35 -0.46 -2.93
CA MET A 66 13.42 -1.87 -2.60
C MET A 66 13.62 -2.72 -3.86
N SER A 67 14.60 -3.61 -3.82
CA SER A 67 14.80 -4.63 -4.85
C SER A 67 14.60 -6.01 -4.25
N ALA A 68 13.51 -6.69 -4.62
CA ALA A 68 13.15 -8.00 -4.07
C ALA A 68 12.44 -8.89 -5.09
N SER A 69 12.65 -10.20 -5.03
CA SER A 69 11.88 -11.15 -5.85
C SER A 69 10.44 -11.26 -5.38
N ALA A 70 10.21 -11.19 -4.07
CA ALA A 70 8.87 -11.16 -3.49
C ALA A 70 8.86 -10.37 -2.19
N VAL A 71 7.76 -9.67 -1.94
CA VAL A 71 7.43 -9.03 -0.67
C VAL A 71 6.17 -9.66 -0.12
N VAL A 72 6.17 -9.99 1.17
CA VAL A 72 5.01 -10.51 1.88
C VAL A 72 4.53 -9.47 2.88
N LEU A 73 3.26 -9.11 2.79
CA LEU A 73 2.57 -8.25 3.75
C LEU A 73 1.58 -9.10 4.57
N ASN A 74 1.87 -9.26 5.85
CA ASN A 74 1.05 -9.98 6.80
C ASN A 74 -0.01 -9.05 7.39
N THR A 75 -1.27 -9.39 7.16
CA THR A 75 -2.43 -8.55 7.52
C THR A 75 -2.73 -8.55 9.01
N LEU A 76 -2.25 -9.54 9.78
CA LEU A 76 -2.37 -9.56 11.23
C LEU A 76 -1.33 -8.64 11.87
N SER A 77 -0.07 -8.77 11.45
CA SER A 77 1.03 -7.91 11.91
C SER A 77 0.76 -6.45 11.56
N LEU A 78 0.35 -6.18 10.31
CA LEU A 78 0.05 -4.85 9.79
C LEU A 78 -1.44 -4.48 9.90
N GLY A 79 -2.16 -5.02 10.90
CA GLY A 79 -3.60 -4.81 11.04
C GLY A 79 -4.02 -3.35 11.27
N GLY A 80 -3.09 -2.51 11.74
CA GLY A 80 -3.25 -1.07 11.92
C GLY A 80 -2.99 -0.24 10.66
N LEU A 81 -2.48 -0.84 9.59
CA LEU A 81 -1.98 -0.10 8.43
C LEU A 81 -3.11 0.63 7.71
N GLU A 82 -2.94 1.94 7.57
CA GLU A 82 -3.90 2.82 6.90
C GLU A 82 -3.40 3.27 5.52
N ARG A 83 -2.07 3.41 5.37
CA ARG A 83 -1.44 3.88 4.14
C ARG A 83 -0.25 3.01 3.74
N LEU A 84 -0.21 2.60 2.48
CA LEU A 84 0.96 1.95 1.89
C LEU A 84 1.47 2.81 0.73
N THR A 85 2.76 3.10 0.75
CA THR A 85 3.47 3.72 -0.36
C THR A 85 4.51 2.76 -0.90
N ILE A 86 4.60 2.61 -2.21
CA ILE A 86 5.67 1.91 -2.89
C ILE A 86 6.32 2.93 -3.81
N TRP A 87 7.61 3.17 -3.61
CA TRP A 87 8.36 4.21 -4.31
C TRP A 87 9.64 3.64 -4.89
N ASN A 88 9.84 3.84 -6.20
CA ASN A 88 11.11 3.55 -6.89
C ASN A 88 11.64 2.14 -6.59
N SER A 89 10.78 1.13 -6.71
CA SER A 89 11.06 -0.23 -6.23
C SER A 89 10.91 -1.25 -7.35
N LYS A 90 11.78 -2.26 -7.35
CA LYS A 90 11.75 -3.41 -8.24
C LYS A 90 11.35 -4.66 -7.45
N ILE A 91 10.06 -4.94 -7.42
CA ILE A 91 9.47 -6.03 -6.64
C ILE A 91 8.71 -6.94 -7.59
N SER A 92 9.20 -8.15 -7.87
CA SER A 92 8.54 -8.99 -8.88
C SER A 92 7.13 -9.45 -8.45
N GLU A 93 6.91 -9.66 -7.16
CA GLU A 93 5.64 -10.14 -6.63
C GLU A 93 5.33 -9.55 -5.24
N ILE A 94 4.09 -9.11 -5.03
CA ILE A 94 3.59 -8.68 -3.72
C ILE A 94 2.53 -9.70 -3.28
N LYS A 95 2.77 -10.34 -2.13
CA LYS A 95 1.90 -11.37 -1.54
C LYS A 95 1.24 -10.83 -0.29
N ILE A 96 -0.01 -11.19 -0.10
CA ILE A 96 -0.74 -10.90 1.13
C ILE A 96 -0.88 -12.19 1.92
N GLU A 97 -0.42 -12.17 3.15
CA GLU A 97 -0.59 -13.26 4.09
C GLU A 97 -1.74 -12.93 5.06
N CYS A 98 -2.72 -13.82 5.08
CA CYS A 98 -3.86 -13.79 5.98
C CYS A 98 -3.88 -15.14 6.72
N GLU A 99 -3.57 -15.19 8.02
CA GLU A 99 -3.79 -16.43 8.77
C GLU A 99 -5.29 -16.60 9.05
N SER A 100 -5.90 -17.60 8.42
CA SER A 100 -7.16 -18.20 8.87
C SER A 100 -6.85 -19.47 9.68
N LYS A 101 -6.17 -19.34 10.82
CA LYS A 101 -5.92 -20.50 11.70
C LYS A 101 -7.06 -20.78 12.68
N GLU A 102 -8.08 -19.94 12.75
CA GLU A 102 -9.22 -20.17 13.64
C GLU A 102 -10.48 -20.55 12.87
N ILE A 103 -11.03 -21.70 13.30
CA ILE A 103 -12.31 -22.33 12.93
C ILE A 103 -13.47 -21.52 13.51
N LEU A 104 -13.40 -20.19 13.47
CA LEU A 104 -14.48 -19.32 13.87
C LEU A 104 -15.02 -18.62 12.62
N PRO A 105 -16.35 -18.57 12.43
CA PRO A 105 -16.95 -17.84 11.33
C PRO A 105 -16.75 -16.36 11.61
N CYS A 106 -15.57 -15.83 11.29
CA CYS A 106 -15.35 -14.40 11.27
C CYS A 106 -16.14 -13.88 10.05
N PRO A 107 -17.20 -13.06 10.23
CA PRO A 107 -18.07 -12.65 9.13
C PRO A 107 -17.42 -11.61 8.21
N SER A 108 -16.11 -11.35 8.37
CA SER A 108 -15.42 -10.25 7.68
C SER A 108 -14.36 -10.79 6.73
N TYR A 109 -14.35 -10.22 5.52
CA TYR A 109 -13.41 -10.56 4.45
C TYR A 109 -11.95 -10.53 4.93
N PRO A 110 -11.13 -11.58 4.71
CA PRO A 110 -9.74 -11.59 5.15
C PRO A 110 -8.92 -10.53 4.41
N GLY A 111 -8.05 -9.83 5.13
CA GLY A 111 -7.30 -8.71 4.56
C GLY A 111 -7.09 -7.55 5.53
N PHE A 112 -6.54 -6.46 5.00
CA PHE A 112 -6.38 -5.20 5.72
C PHE A 112 -7.75 -4.58 6.03
N LYS A 113 -7.99 -4.30 7.30
CA LYS A 113 -9.25 -3.68 7.77
C LYS A 113 -9.24 -2.16 7.67
N GLN A 114 -8.05 -1.55 7.68
CA GLN A 114 -7.87 -0.10 7.80
C GLN A 114 -7.13 0.53 6.61
N LEU A 115 -6.58 -0.27 5.68
CA LEU A 115 -5.78 0.23 4.57
C LEU A 115 -6.68 1.02 3.60
N SER A 116 -6.61 2.34 3.69
CA SER A 116 -7.50 3.28 3.01
C SER A 116 -6.83 4.06 1.91
N ALA A 117 -5.49 4.15 1.90
CA ALA A 117 -4.75 4.75 0.79
C ALA A 117 -3.57 3.89 0.34
N VAL A 118 -3.43 3.75 -0.98
CA VAL A 118 -2.27 3.12 -1.60
C VAL A 118 -1.70 4.05 -2.67
N HIS A 119 -0.40 4.30 -2.58
CA HIS A 119 0.36 5.06 -3.56
C HIS A 119 1.47 4.18 -4.14
N VAL A 120 1.51 4.04 -5.45
CA VAL A 120 2.50 3.25 -6.18
C VAL A 120 3.16 4.15 -7.20
N VAL A 121 4.47 4.34 -7.09
CA VAL A 121 5.24 5.21 -7.98
C VAL A 121 6.52 4.49 -8.36
N ARG A 122 6.79 4.36 -9.67
CA ARG A 122 8.00 3.66 -10.15
C ARG A 122 8.13 2.25 -9.58
N LEU A 123 7.04 1.48 -9.65
CA LEU A 123 7.06 0.06 -9.33
C LEU A 123 7.32 -0.75 -10.60
N GLU A 124 8.41 -1.51 -10.59
CA GLU A 124 8.72 -2.50 -11.62
C GLU A 124 8.50 -3.92 -11.10
N GLY A 125 7.96 -4.79 -11.94
CA GLY A 125 7.90 -6.24 -11.69
C GLY A 125 6.50 -6.82 -11.87
N PRO A 126 5.50 -6.41 -11.06
CA PRO A 126 4.17 -7.00 -11.13
C PRO A 126 3.45 -6.52 -12.38
N ARG A 127 2.70 -7.45 -12.99
CA ARG A 127 1.79 -7.15 -14.11
C ARG A 127 0.42 -6.68 -13.64
N ASP A 128 0.09 -6.93 -12.37
CA ASP A 128 -1.16 -6.51 -11.78
C ASP A 128 -1.03 -6.17 -10.30
N LEU A 129 -2.03 -5.44 -9.79
CA LEU A 129 -2.15 -5.07 -8.38
C LEU A 129 -3.36 -5.76 -7.72
N THR A 130 -3.70 -6.98 -8.15
CA THR A 130 -4.90 -7.69 -7.66
C THR A 130 -4.88 -7.93 -6.15
N TRP A 131 -3.69 -7.90 -5.52
CA TRP A 131 -3.55 -7.92 -4.08
C TRP A 131 -4.31 -6.78 -3.36
N LEU A 132 -4.64 -5.68 -4.04
CA LEU A 132 -5.48 -4.60 -3.51
C LEU A 132 -6.89 -5.08 -3.11
N MET A 133 -7.35 -6.21 -3.64
CA MET A 133 -8.63 -6.80 -3.22
C MET A 133 -8.65 -7.14 -1.73
N PHE A 134 -7.48 -7.40 -1.13
CA PHE A 134 -7.32 -7.60 0.32
C PHE A 134 -7.53 -6.33 1.15
N SER A 135 -7.98 -5.22 0.56
CA SER A 135 -8.53 -4.08 1.31
C SER A 135 -9.89 -3.63 0.76
N GLN A 136 -10.94 -3.89 1.53
CA GLN A 136 -12.30 -3.38 1.27
C GLN A 136 -12.49 -1.95 1.80
N ALA A 137 -11.48 -1.39 2.49
CA ALA A 137 -11.50 -0.04 3.04
C ALA A 137 -10.79 0.99 2.14
N LEU A 138 -10.27 0.56 0.98
CA LEU A 138 -9.48 1.40 0.09
C LEU A 138 -10.34 2.55 -0.47
N LYS A 139 -9.92 3.78 -0.18
CA LYS A 139 -10.53 5.03 -0.63
C LYS A 139 -9.69 5.74 -1.69
N VAL A 140 -8.37 5.66 -1.56
CA VAL A 140 -7.45 6.36 -2.46
C VAL A 140 -6.48 5.36 -3.08
N LEU A 141 -6.41 5.35 -4.41
CA LEU A 141 -5.41 4.63 -5.17
C LEU A 141 -4.73 5.59 -6.14
N SER A 142 -3.40 5.70 -6.06
CA SER A 142 -2.60 6.45 -7.02
C SER A 142 -1.51 5.54 -7.55
N VAL A 143 -1.43 5.38 -8.88
CA VAL A 143 -0.42 4.56 -9.55
C VAL A 143 0.21 5.41 -10.64
N SER A 144 1.52 5.61 -10.58
CA SER A 144 2.25 6.43 -11.56
C SER A 144 3.59 5.83 -11.98
N ASP A 145 3.98 6.06 -13.23
CA ASP A 145 5.33 5.75 -13.75
C ASP A 145 5.71 4.26 -13.52
N SER A 146 4.73 3.35 -13.63
CA SER A 146 4.86 1.93 -13.30
C SER A 146 4.50 1.09 -14.51
N SER A 147 5.41 1.08 -15.49
CA SER A 147 5.17 0.58 -16.85
C SER A 147 4.93 -0.93 -16.97
N SER A 148 5.29 -1.74 -15.96
CA SER A 148 5.04 -3.18 -16.01
C SER A 148 3.58 -3.57 -15.74
N ILE A 149 2.77 -2.66 -15.20
CA ILE A 149 1.40 -2.94 -14.79
C ILE A 149 0.48 -2.93 -16.02
N GLU A 150 -0.05 -4.10 -16.35
CA GLU A 150 -1.01 -4.32 -17.43
C GLU A 150 -2.47 -4.20 -16.96
N GLU A 151 -2.76 -4.58 -15.71
CA GLU A 151 -4.11 -4.53 -15.15
C GLU A 151 -4.06 -4.10 -13.69
N ILE A 152 -4.89 -3.16 -13.23
CA ILE A 152 -4.92 -2.87 -11.78
C ILE A 152 -5.46 -4.10 -11.03
N LEU A 153 -6.60 -4.63 -11.43
CA LEU A 153 -7.16 -5.87 -10.93
C LEU A 153 -7.33 -6.88 -12.07
N ASN A 154 -6.50 -7.92 -12.07
CA ASN A 154 -6.60 -9.01 -13.03
C ASN A 154 -7.84 -9.86 -12.76
N ARG A 155 -8.62 -10.14 -13.82
CA ARG A 155 -9.89 -10.87 -13.72
C ARG A 155 -9.75 -12.27 -13.15
N GLU A 156 -8.81 -13.06 -13.66
CA GLU A 156 -8.65 -14.47 -13.29
C GLU A 156 -8.22 -14.58 -11.82
N LYS A 157 -7.24 -13.78 -11.41
CA LYS A 157 -6.79 -13.69 -10.01
C LYS A 157 -7.90 -13.19 -9.09
N GLY A 158 -8.65 -12.17 -9.50
CA GLY A 158 -9.73 -11.62 -8.68
C GLY A 158 -10.91 -12.58 -8.50
N MET A 159 -11.28 -13.32 -9.55
CA MET A 159 -12.26 -14.39 -9.45
C MET A 159 -11.76 -15.53 -8.56
N SER A 160 -10.47 -15.89 -8.63
CA SER A 160 -9.87 -16.89 -7.75
C SER A 160 -9.96 -16.48 -6.27
N ILE A 161 -9.63 -15.23 -5.96
CA ILE A 161 -9.74 -14.66 -4.60
C ILE A 161 -11.18 -14.69 -4.08
N SER A 162 -12.15 -14.35 -4.94
CA SER A 162 -13.57 -14.33 -4.59
C SER A 162 -14.12 -15.74 -4.35
N ASN A 163 -13.74 -16.69 -5.21
CA ASN A 163 -14.16 -18.09 -5.10
C ASN A 163 -13.57 -18.79 -3.85
N ALA A 164 -12.41 -18.35 -3.37
CA ALA A 164 -11.84 -18.84 -2.12
C ALA A 164 -12.66 -18.43 -0.88
N HIS A 165 -13.52 -17.41 -1.00
CA HIS A 165 -14.34 -16.88 0.09
C HIS A 165 -15.82 -16.80 -0.32
N PRO A 166 -16.48 -17.93 -0.64
CA PRO A 166 -17.80 -17.93 -1.30
C PRO A 166 -18.91 -17.33 -0.44
N ASN A 167 -18.72 -17.26 0.88
CA ASN A 167 -19.69 -16.70 1.82
C ASN A 167 -19.56 -15.17 1.98
N ILE A 168 -18.60 -14.53 1.28
CA ILE A 168 -18.31 -13.11 1.40
C ILE A 168 -18.32 -12.49 0.01
N VAL A 169 -19.26 -11.59 -0.23
CA VAL A 169 -19.31 -10.83 -1.48
C VAL A 169 -18.19 -9.80 -1.44
N VAL A 170 -17.20 -9.97 -2.31
CA VAL A 170 -16.11 -9.02 -2.51
C VAL A 170 -16.51 -8.11 -3.66
N VAL A 171 -16.72 -6.83 -3.37
CA VAL A 171 -16.95 -5.83 -4.41
C VAL A 171 -15.66 -5.03 -4.57
N PRO A 172 -14.92 -5.20 -5.67
CA PRO A 172 -13.71 -4.43 -5.90
C PRO A 172 -14.01 -2.93 -5.83
N PHE A 173 -13.18 -2.19 -5.07
CA PHE A 173 -13.24 -0.73 -4.99
C PHE A 173 -14.58 -0.15 -4.52
N GLU A 174 -15.35 -0.88 -3.70
CA GLU A 174 -16.64 -0.43 -3.16
C GLU A 174 -16.58 0.96 -2.49
N LYS A 175 -15.48 1.24 -1.78
CA LYS A 175 -15.26 2.52 -1.06
C LYS A 175 -14.28 3.46 -1.75
N LEU A 176 -13.88 3.17 -2.99
CA LEU A 176 -12.87 3.97 -3.67
C LEU A 176 -13.46 5.33 -4.04
N GLU A 177 -12.86 6.39 -3.50
CA GLU A 177 -13.25 7.79 -3.70
C GLU A 177 -12.35 8.47 -4.75
N LEU A 178 -11.08 8.06 -4.84
CA LEU A 178 -10.10 8.63 -5.77
C LEU A 178 -9.24 7.54 -6.39
N LEU A 179 -9.21 7.53 -7.73
CA LEU A 179 -8.27 6.74 -8.54
C LEU A 179 -7.45 7.68 -9.42
N ARG A 180 -6.12 7.62 -9.30
CA ARG A 180 -5.18 8.29 -10.20
C ARG A 180 -4.29 7.25 -10.86
N ALA A 181 -4.23 7.30 -12.18
CA ALA A 181 -3.38 6.45 -13.00
C ALA A 181 -2.68 7.34 -14.03
N SER A 182 -1.36 7.46 -13.94
CA SER A 182 -0.55 8.25 -14.89
C SER A 182 0.68 7.48 -15.35
N ASP A 183 1.09 7.68 -16.60
CA ASP A 183 2.33 7.09 -17.13
C ASP A 183 2.39 5.55 -17.00
N LEU A 184 1.25 4.89 -17.21
CA LEU A 184 1.09 3.43 -17.19
C LEU A 184 0.95 2.89 -18.62
N ASN A 185 2.06 2.89 -19.36
CA ASN A 185 2.06 2.65 -20.81
C ASN A 185 1.46 1.30 -21.24
N GLU A 186 1.57 0.26 -20.39
CA GLU A 186 1.07 -1.08 -20.69
C GLU A 186 -0.34 -1.35 -20.11
N LEU A 187 -0.97 -0.35 -19.46
CA LEU A 187 -2.26 -0.55 -18.78
C LEU A 187 -3.40 -0.82 -19.79
N LYS A 188 -3.97 -2.02 -19.70
CA LYS A 188 -5.10 -2.51 -20.52
C LYS A 188 -6.44 -2.34 -19.83
N SER A 189 -6.49 -2.49 -18.50
CA SER A 189 -7.73 -2.42 -17.73
C SER A 189 -7.51 -2.01 -16.27
N ILE A 190 -8.53 -1.43 -15.64
CA ILE A 190 -8.52 -1.19 -14.18
C ILE A 190 -9.15 -2.38 -13.45
N TYR A 191 -10.35 -2.81 -13.84
CA TYR A 191 -10.96 -4.03 -13.31
C TYR A 191 -12.00 -4.58 -14.30
N TRP A 192 -12.34 -5.87 -14.17
CA TRP A 192 -13.19 -6.62 -15.11
C TRP A 192 -14.67 -6.16 -15.21
N GLY A 193 -15.08 -5.17 -14.43
CA GLY A 193 -16.40 -4.53 -14.48
C GLY A 193 -16.38 -3.09 -14.99
N CYS A 194 -15.21 -2.49 -15.25
CA CYS A 194 -15.07 -1.20 -15.92
C CYS A 194 -14.61 -1.41 -17.36
N PRO A 195 -15.52 -1.35 -18.35
CA PRO A 195 -15.13 -1.41 -19.74
C PRO A 195 -14.61 -0.03 -20.16
N LYS A 196 -13.29 0.16 -20.00
CA LYS A 196 -12.51 1.35 -20.41
C LYS A 196 -12.77 2.63 -19.60
N LEU A 197 -11.68 3.35 -19.34
CA LEU A 197 -11.69 4.70 -18.78
C LEU A 197 -12.36 5.66 -19.77
N PRO A 198 -13.35 6.46 -19.36
CA PRO A 198 -13.62 7.72 -20.03
C PRO A 198 -12.44 8.66 -19.76
N GLU A 199 -11.88 9.29 -20.80
CA GLU A 199 -10.74 10.23 -20.74
C GLU A 199 -10.89 11.32 -19.66
N ALA A 200 -12.13 11.61 -19.22
CA ALA A 200 -12.47 12.66 -18.28
C ALA A 200 -12.26 12.31 -16.78
N ALA A 201 -12.04 11.05 -16.40
CA ALA A 201 -11.80 10.66 -15.00
C ALA A 201 -10.31 10.37 -14.68
N THR A 202 -9.46 10.37 -15.71
CA THR A 202 -8.01 10.31 -15.61
C THR A 202 -7.44 11.72 -15.71
N GLU A 203 -7.14 12.36 -14.58
CA GLU A 203 -6.22 13.48 -14.57
C GLU A 203 -4.80 12.95 -14.87
N SER A 204 -4.51 12.69 -16.14
CA SER A 204 -3.15 12.48 -16.64
C SER A 204 -2.50 13.86 -16.73
N PHE A 205 -1.77 14.25 -15.69
CA PHE A 205 -0.90 15.42 -15.76
C PHE A 205 0.33 15.04 -16.59
N ARG A 206 0.24 15.18 -17.91
CA ARG A 206 1.46 15.25 -18.75
C ARG A 206 2.25 16.46 -18.29
N HIS A 207 3.47 16.25 -17.82
CA HIS A 207 4.43 17.32 -17.60
C HIS A 207 4.62 18.06 -18.93
N VAL A 208 4.09 19.28 -19.03
CA VAL A 208 4.46 20.22 -20.08
C VAL A 208 5.79 20.82 -19.66
N GLU A 209 6.89 20.29 -20.18
CA GLU A 209 8.15 21.04 -20.22
C GLU A 209 7.94 22.23 -21.18
N ARG A 210 7.51 23.36 -20.63
CA ARG A 210 7.82 24.65 -21.24
C ARG A 210 9.24 25.00 -20.81
N VAL A 211 10.20 24.61 -21.65
CA VAL A 211 11.46 25.35 -21.73
C VAL A 211 11.14 26.65 -22.46
N GLU A 212 10.70 27.66 -21.72
CA GLU A 212 10.92 29.05 -22.09
C GLU A 212 12.20 29.49 -21.38
N SER A 213 13.25 29.80 -22.14
CA SER A 213 14.32 30.69 -21.72
C SER A 213 14.98 31.28 -22.96
N ALA A 214 14.70 32.59 -23.12
CA ALA A 214 15.49 33.70 -23.67
C ALA A 214 16.66 33.38 -24.61
#